data_AF-A0A0P4WYK3-F1
#
_entry.id   AF-A0A0P4WYK3-F1
#
_cell.length_a   1.000
_cell.length_b   1.000
_cell.length_c   1.000
_cell.angle_alpha   90.00
_cell.angle_beta   90.00
_cell.angle_gamma   90.00
#
_symmetry.space_group_name_H-M   'P 1'
#
loop_
_entity.id
_entity.type
_entity.pdbx_description
1 polymer ?
#
loop_
_entity_poly.entity_id
_entity_poly.type
_entity_poly.pdbx_seq_one_letter_code
_entity_poly.pdbx_strand_id
1 'polypeptide(L)'
;MTVSQILSIFLCCCSLFCPCLTCDENSKFSFNSQISELNETVPSIFLCRMCGLSQDDEGSFLETASPFSLNVRNETIVLEKNATKVVTTVSVQKLRNPAGNVFDVVTLRKSSCKGVGKWVSDSTWFPGFSWKPCICSQCGRHLGWMFEAESSAKGSLPSKPSQAGFYALIRDAILTESVAQTLTYVPKIFRK
;
A
#
# COMPACT_ATOMS: atom_id res chain seq x y z
N MET A 1 -38.14 -52.76 -29.62
CA MET A 1 -39.59 -52.80 -29.33
C MET A 1 -39.75 -52.37 -27.89
N THR A 2 -40.43 -51.32 -27.45
CA THR A 2 -41.39 -50.35 -28.02
C THR A 2 -41.62 -49.30 -26.92
N VAL A 3 -41.71 -48.02 -27.31
CA VAL A 3 -42.78 -47.04 -26.97
C VAL A 3 -43.15 -46.87 -25.48
N SER A 4 -42.93 -45.71 -24.85
CA SER A 4 -43.92 -44.62 -24.56
C SER A 4 -43.66 -44.19 -23.10
N GLN A 5 -43.90 -42.99 -22.56
CA GLN A 5 -44.43 -41.68 -22.94
C GLN A 5 -44.14 -40.79 -21.69
N ILE A 6 -43.61 -39.56 -21.83
CA ILE A 6 -44.36 -38.28 -21.72
C ILE A 6 -45.16 -38.19 -20.39
N LEU A 7 -44.88 -37.28 -19.43
CA LEU A 7 -45.10 -35.84 -19.55
C LEU A 7 -44.47 -35.05 -18.36
N SER A 8 -43.94 -33.88 -18.69
CA SER A 8 -43.70 -32.65 -17.92
C SER A 8 -44.60 -32.45 -16.69
N ILE A 9 -44.14 -31.86 -15.57
CA ILE A 9 -43.93 -30.42 -15.37
C ILE A 9 -42.81 -30.18 -14.34
N PHE A 10 -41.74 -29.52 -14.79
CA PHE A 10 -40.80 -28.79 -13.93
C PHE A 10 -41.40 -27.42 -13.63
N LEU A 11 -41.53 -27.07 -12.34
CA LEU A 11 -41.50 -25.68 -11.88
C LEU A 11 -40.16 -25.47 -11.18
N CYS A 12 -39.24 -25.00 -12.00
CA CYS A 12 -37.93 -24.50 -11.64
C CYS A 12 -38.09 -23.15 -10.93
N CYS A 13 -37.90 -23.10 -9.62
CA CYS A 13 -37.54 -21.86 -8.94
C CYS A 13 -36.01 -21.75 -8.90
N CYS A 14 -35.43 -21.46 -10.06
CA CYS A 14 -34.16 -20.76 -10.17
C CYS A 14 -34.41 -19.45 -10.90
N SER A 15 -34.37 -18.35 -10.15
CA SER A 15 -34.05 -17.02 -10.66
C SER A 15 -33.59 -16.24 -9.42
N LEU A 16 -32.32 -15.85 -9.21
CA LEU A 16 -31.28 -15.53 -10.17
C LEU A 16 -29.88 -15.78 -9.55
N PHE A 17 -29.19 -16.74 -10.15
CA PHE A 17 -27.75 -16.82 -10.42
C PHE A 17 -26.74 -17.00 -9.26
N CYS A 18 -26.66 -18.24 -8.74
CA CYS A 18 -25.37 -18.86 -8.40
C CYS A 18 -25.18 -20.09 -9.31
N PRO A 19 -24.19 -20.09 -10.23
CA PRO A 19 -23.89 -21.26 -11.04
C PRO A 19 -23.09 -22.27 -10.21
N CYS A 20 -23.75 -23.35 -9.79
CA CYS A 20 -23.14 -24.50 -9.16
C CYS A 20 -22.22 -25.26 -10.12
N LEU A 21 -21.05 -25.68 -9.64
CA LEU A 21 -20.50 -27.01 -9.94
C LEU A 21 -20.47 -27.82 -8.63
N THR A 22 -21.42 -28.76 -8.55
CA THR A 22 -21.43 -30.05 -7.84
C THR A 22 -20.68 -30.18 -6.50
N CYS A 23 -21.42 -30.29 -5.40
CA CYS A 23 -20.94 -30.88 -4.16
C CYS A 23 -21.09 -32.41 -4.25
N ASP A 24 -19.97 -33.15 -4.28
CA ASP A 24 -19.93 -34.61 -4.25
C ASP A 24 -19.73 -35.09 -2.79
N GLU A 25 -20.55 -36.03 -2.34
CA GLU A 25 -20.79 -36.34 -0.93
C GLU A 25 -19.80 -37.39 -0.34
N ASN A 26 -18.63 -37.57 -0.96
CA ASN A 26 -17.67 -38.62 -0.55
C ASN A 26 -16.19 -38.20 -0.45
N SER A 27 -15.87 -36.91 -0.35
CA SER A 27 -14.49 -36.49 -0.06
C SER A 27 -14.22 -36.48 1.45
N LYS A 28 -13.49 -37.50 1.95
CA LYS A 28 -12.78 -37.41 3.24
C LYS A 28 -11.84 -36.21 3.19
N PHE A 29 -12.24 -35.08 3.77
CA PHE A 29 -11.38 -33.91 3.88
C PHE A 29 -10.31 -34.22 4.94
N SER A 30 -9.11 -34.54 4.49
CA SER A 30 -7.95 -34.76 5.34
C SER A 30 -7.62 -33.47 6.08
N PHE A 31 -7.93 -33.42 7.37
CA PHE A 31 -7.77 -32.23 8.23
C PHE A 31 -6.31 -31.97 8.65
N ASN A 32 -5.31 -32.52 7.93
CA ASN A 32 -3.90 -32.54 8.36
C ASN A 32 -2.89 -31.95 7.36
N SER A 33 -3.31 -31.06 6.44
CA SER A 33 -2.35 -30.44 5.49
C SER A 33 -2.44 -28.91 5.37
N GLN A 34 -3.02 -28.20 6.34
CA GLN A 34 -3.06 -26.73 6.33
C GLN A 34 -2.34 -26.06 7.51
N ILE A 35 -1.40 -26.77 8.15
CA ILE A 35 -0.39 -26.14 9.01
C ILE A 35 0.94 -26.10 8.24
N SER A 36 0.97 -25.38 7.13
CA SER A 36 2.21 -25.05 6.42
C SER A 36 1.96 -23.86 5.49
N GLU A 37 1.74 -22.69 6.09
CA GLU A 37 1.99 -21.35 5.52
C GLU A 37 1.40 -20.33 6.50
N LEU A 38 1.99 -20.25 7.71
CA LEU A 38 2.11 -18.93 8.33
C LEU A 38 3.15 -18.21 7.47
N ASN A 39 2.67 -17.67 6.34
CA ASN A 39 3.43 -16.75 5.50
C ASN A 39 4.13 -15.77 6.44
N GLU A 40 5.44 -15.63 6.27
CA GLU A 40 6.19 -14.51 6.84
C GLU A 40 5.53 -13.24 6.33
N THR A 41 4.57 -12.72 7.08
CA THR A 41 3.88 -11.50 6.75
C THR A 41 4.91 -10.40 6.94
N VAL A 42 5.49 -9.96 5.83
CA VAL A 42 6.34 -8.78 5.83
C VAL A 42 5.52 -7.66 6.46
N PRO A 43 5.96 -7.12 7.59
CA PRO A 43 5.16 -6.18 8.36
C PRO A 43 4.92 -4.92 7.54
N SER A 44 3.64 -4.55 7.39
CA SER A 44 3.25 -3.27 6.80
C SER A 44 3.56 -2.14 7.77
N ILE A 45 4.60 -1.39 7.49
CA ILE A 45 5.12 -0.32 8.33
C ILE A 45 4.30 0.97 8.17
N PHE A 46 3.78 1.24 6.97
CA PHE A 46 3.00 2.45 6.70
C PHE A 46 1.63 2.14 6.12
N LEU A 47 0.62 2.77 6.70
CA LEU A 47 -0.77 2.69 6.24
C LEU A 47 -1.20 4.03 5.67
N CYS A 48 -2.06 4.01 4.65
CA CYS A 48 -2.71 5.23 4.20
C CYS A 48 -3.60 5.77 5.33
N ARG A 49 -3.40 7.02 5.73
CA ARG A 49 -4.17 7.64 6.83
C ARG A 49 -5.68 7.69 6.58
N MET A 50 -6.09 7.69 5.31
CA MET A 50 -7.51 7.80 4.94
C MET A 50 -8.26 6.47 4.91
N CYS A 51 -7.62 5.37 4.50
CA CYS A 51 -8.31 4.10 4.27
C CYS A 51 -7.64 2.89 4.93
N GLY A 52 -6.46 3.05 5.53
CA GLY A 52 -5.74 1.97 6.19
C GLY A 52 -4.97 1.03 5.25
N LEU A 53 -5.03 1.22 3.92
CA LEU A 53 -4.28 0.37 2.99
C LEU A 53 -2.77 0.48 3.24
N SER A 54 -2.07 -0.66 3.35
CA SER A 54 -0.61 -0.71 3.40
C SER A 54 0.04 0.01 2.21
N GLN A 55 0.99 0.90 2.50
CA GLN A 55 1.71 1.75 1.55
C GLN A 55 3.17 1.37 1.39
N ASP A 56 3.66 0.38 2.12
CA ASP A 56 5.05 -0.06 2.07
C ASP A 56 5.19 -1.48 1.57
N ASP A 57 6.36 -1.74 1.00
CA ASP A 57 6.85 -3.05 0.64
C ASP A 57 8.22 -3.13 1.32
N GLU A 58 8.29 -3.75 2.50
CA GLU A 58 9.50 -3.98 3.34
C GLU A 58 10.00 -2.82 4.22
N GLY A 59 9.34 -1.67 4.25
CA GLY A 59 9.72 -0.49 5.06
C GLY A 59 11.20 -0.09 4.95
N SER A 60 11.69 -0.03 3.71
CA SER A 60 13.05 0.37 3.38
C SER A 60 13.15 1.91 3.35
N PHE A 61 13.49 2.50 4.48
CA PHE A 61 13.82 3.93 4.54
C PHE A 61 15.05 4.25 3.71
N LEU A 62 15.03 5.43 3.11
CA LEU A 62 16.15 5.93 2.33
C LEU A 62 16.51 7.31 2.88
N GLU A 63 17.78 7.51 3.23
CA GLU A 63 18.30 8.83 3.64
C GLU A 63 18.69 9.67 2.41
N THR A 64 17.76 9.85 1.48
CA THR A 64 17.98 10.79 0.37
C THR A 64 17.62 12.19 0.84
N ALA A 65 18.63 12.98 1.19
CA ALA A 65 18.46 14.38 1.54
C ALA A 65 18.27 15.24 0.28
N SER A 66 17.25 16.09 0.29
CA SER A 66 17.07 17.13 -0.71
C SER A 66 17.94 18.33 -0.37
N PRO A 67 18.69 18.90 -1.33
CA PRO A 67 19.43 20.15 -1.12
C PRO A 67 18.51 21.36 -0.91
N PHE A 68 17.22 21.23 -1.23
CA PHE A 68 16.22 22.30 -1.08
C PHE A 68 15.38 22.16 0.20
N SER A 69 15.81 21.30 1.13
CA SER A 69 15.15 21.15 2.42
C SER A 69 15.26 22.44 3.25
N LEU A 70 14.13 22.99 3.68
CA LEU A 70 14.07 24.15 4.57
C LEU A 70 14.47 23.80 5.99
N ASN A 71 14.18 22.56 6.40
CA ASN A 71 14.46 22.05 7.73
C ASN A 71 14.42 20.52 7.68
N VAL A 72 15.29 19.87 8.45
CA VAL A 72 15.29 18.43 8.64
C VAL A 72 15.13 18.14 10.12
N ARG A 73 14.22 17.23 10.46
CA ARG A 73 14.07 16.71 11.83
C ARG A 73 14.11 15.19 11.81
N ASN A 74 14.60 14.62 12.90
CA ASN A 74 14.61 13.19 13.10
C ASN A 74 13.37 12.78 13.89
N GLU A 75 12.57 11.86 13.34
CA GLU A 75 11.45 11.24 14.04
C GLU A 75 11.77 9.79 14.36
N THR A 76 11.51 9.39 15.60
CA THR A 76 11.61 7.98 15.99
C THR A 76 10.31 7.27 15.64
N ILE A 77 10.42 6.25 14.80
CA ILE A 77 9.32 5.39 14.38
C ILE A 77 9.54 4.00 14.97
N VAL A 78 8.49 3.49 15.61
CA VAL A 78 8.44 2.11 16.11
C VAL A 78 7.70 1.27 15.08
N LEU A 79 8.40 0.24 14.62
CA LEU A 79 7.98 -0.73 13.62
C LEU A 79 7.90 -2.08 14.29
N GLU A 80 6.99 -2.94 13.86
CA GLU A 80 6.98 -4.32 14.29
C GLU A 80 7.54 -5.16 13.15
N LYS A 81 8.59 -5.95 13.36
CA LYS A 81 9.10 -6.92 12.39
C LYS A 81 9.21 -8.29 13.02
N ASN A 82 8.54 -9.30 12.47
CA ASN A 82 8.52 -10.65 13.00
C ASN A 82 8.22 -10.68 14.51
N ALA A 83 7.13 -10.03 14.93
CA ALA A 83 6.73 -9.84 16.34
C ALA A 83 7.77 -9.12 17.24
N THR A 84 8.81 -8.52 16.64
CA THR A 84 9.84 -7.75 17.35
C THR A 84 9.66 -6.27 17.08
N LYS A 85 9.56 -5.45 18.13
CA LYS A 85 9.53 -3.99 17.97
C LYS A 85 10.92 -3.48 17.61
N VAL A 86 11.06 -2.93 16.42
CA VAL A 86 12.25 -2.26 15.91
C VAL A 86 12.04 -0.76 16.00
N VAL A 87 12.96 -0.07 16.65
CA VAL A 87 12.97 1.39 16.74
C VAL A 87 13.93 1.92 15.68
N THR A 88 13.41 2.72 14.75
CA THR A 88 14.18 3.35 13.68
C THR A 88 14.00 4.86 13.73
N THR A 89 15.08 5.59 13.50
CA THR A 89 15.02 7.03 13.30
C THR A 89 14.87 7.31 11.81
N VAL A 90 13.94 8.19 11.45
CA VAL A 90 13.70 8.61 10.07
C VAL A 90 13.89 10.11 9.95
N SER A 91 14.49 10.53 8.84
CA SER A 91 14.64 11.93 8.50
C SER A 91 13.36 12.45 7.84
N VAL A 92 12.72 13.44 8.47
CA VAL A 92 11.58 14.17 7.92
C VAL A 92 12.06 15.53 7.42
N GLN A 93 11.88 15.77 6.13
CA GLN A 93 12.38 16.94 5.43
C GLN A 93 11.22 17.89 5.09
N LYS A 94 11.41 19.18 5.38
CA LYS A 94 10.43 20.22 5.08
C LYS A 94 10.70 20.82 3.71
N LEU A 95 9.87 20.49 2.73
CA LEU A 95 10.04 20.87 1.33
C LEU A 95 8.92 21.80 0.86
N ARG A 96 9.27 22.80 0.05
CA ARG A 96 8.31 23.76 -0.50
C ARG A 96 8.14 23.52 -2.00
N ASN A 97 6.90 23.49 -2.47
CA ASN A 97 6.61 23.43 -3.90
C ASN A 97 6.62 24.83 -4.55
N PRO A 98 6.61 24.94 -5.90
CA PRO A 98 6.58 26.23 -6.59
C PRO A 98 5.37 27.11 -6.25
N ALA A 99 4.24 26.51 -5.89
CA ALA A 99 3.04 27.22 -5.47
C ALA A 99 3.14 27.79 -4.03
N GLY A 100 4.26 27.55 -3.33
CA GLY A 100 4.48 28.04 -1.97
C GLY A 100 3.98 27.11 -0.85
N ASN A 101 3.35 25.99 -1.17
CA ASN A 101 2.90 25.00 -0.18
C ASN A 101 4.09 24.24 0.40
N VAL A 102 4.05 23.98 1.71
CA VAL A 102 5.11 23.30 2.45
C VAL A 102 4.64 21.93 2.90
N PHE A 103 5.49 20.92 2.73
CA PHE A 103 5.23 19.53 3.06
C PHE A 103 6.34 18.98 3.93
N ASP A 104 5.95 18.23 4.96
CA ASP A 104 6.86 17.34 5.68
C ASP A 104 6.90 16.00 4.95
N VAL A 105 8.08 15.61 4.47
CA VAL A 105 8.26 14.49 3.56
C VAL A 105 9.27 13.50 4.12
N VAL A 106 8.94 12.21 3.99
CA VAL A 106 9.83 11.09 4.27
C VAL A 106 10.16 10.36 2.98
N THR A 107 11.41 9.92 2.86
CA THR A 107 11.90 9.20 1.68
C THR A 107 11.97 7.69 1.92
N LEU A 108 11.39 6.92 1.00
CA LEU A 108 11.34 5.46 1.04
C LEU A 108 11.84 4.89 -0.27
N ARG A 109 12.53 3.75 -0.21
CA ARG A 109 12.97 3.03 -1.40
C ARG A 109 11.81 2.34 -2.10
N LYS A 110 10.86 1.79 -1.35
CA LYS A 110 9.68 1.09 -1.89
C LYS A 110 8.38 1.63 -1.29
N SER A 111 7.35 1.70 -2.12
CA SER A 111 5.98 2.00 -1.73
C SER A 111 4.99 1.33 -2.69
N SER A 112 3.77 1.05 -2.20
CA SER A 112 2.68 0.51 -3.01
C SER A 112 1.83 1.60 -3.70
N CYS A 113 2.12 2.88 -3.45
CA CYS A 113 1.36 3.98 -4.05
C CYS A 113 1.51 4.00 -5.58
N LYS A 114 0.47 4.46 -6.27
CA LYS A 114 0.37 4.45 -7.73
C LYS A 114 0.72 5.80 -8.32
N GLY A 115 1.64 5.83 -9.28
CA GLY A 115 2.01 7.03 -10.01
C GLY A 115 0.95 7.48 -11.01
N VAL A 116 0.73 8.79 -11.10
CA VAL A 116 -0.24 9.41 -12.02
C VAL A 116 0.47 10.37 -12.95
N GLY A 117 0.13 10.32 -14.24
CA GLY A 117 0.68 11.21 -15.25
C GLY A 117 2.08 10.81 -15.74
N LYS A 118 2.73 11.77 -16.41
CA LYS A 118 4.08 11.63 -16.98
C LYS A 118 5.13 12.08 -15.95
N TRP A 119 6.36 11.63 -16.13
CA TRP A 119 7.51 12.14 -15.39
C TRP A 119 7.77 13.61 -15.74
N VAL A 120 8.09 14.42 -14.74
CA VAL A 120 8.35 15.86 -14.83
C VAL A 120 9.69 16.15 -14.16
N SER A 121 10.63 16.78 -14.86
CA SER A 121 11.91 17.22 -14.26
C SER A 121 11.84 18.61 -13.65
N ASP A 122 10.92 19.44 -14.11
CA ASP A 122 10.78 20.81 -13.63
C ASP A 122 10.45 20.86 -12.13
N SER A 123 11.06 21.80 -11.42
CA SER A 123 10.79 22.02 -9.98
C SER A 123 10.97 20.80 -9.09
N THR A 124 11.88 19.90 -9.46
CA THR A 124 12.24 18.75 -8.64
C THR A 124 12.90 19.18 -7.32
N TRP A 125 12.58 18.48 -6.23
CA TRP A 125 13.30 18.62 -4.97
C TRP A 125 14.63 17.87 -4.96
N PHE A 126 14.86 16.97 -5.91
CA PHE A 126 16.03 16.12 -5.96
C PHE A 126 16.70 16.27 -7.35
N PRO A 127 17.79 17.05 -7.45
CA PRO A 127 18.49 17.24 -8.72
C PRO A 127 18.91 15.90 -9.35
N GLY A 128 18.74 15.76 -10.67
CA GLY A 128 19.00 14.52 -11.41
C GLY A 128 17.84 13.50 -11.37
N PHE A 129 16.71 13.86 -10.76
CA PHE A 129 15.50 13.04 -10.74
C PHE A 129 14.29 13.78 -11.31
N SER A 130 13.52 13.08 -12.14
CA SER A 130 12.17 13.47 -12.51
C SER A 130 11.17 12.93 -11.49
N TRP A 131 10.06 13.63 -11.30
CA TRP A 131 9.02 13.26 -10.35
C TRP A 131 7.66 13.13 -11.01
N LYS A 132 6.74 12.44 -10.32
CA LYS A 132 5.31 12.52 -10.59
C LYS A 132 4.47 12.25 -9.34
N PRO A 133 3.21 12.69 -9.30
CA PRO A 133 2.32 12.45 -8.16
C PRO A 133 2.11 10.96 -7.88
N CYS A 134 2.04 10.61 -6.61
CA CYS A 134 1.72 9.28 -6.10
C CYS A 134 0.41 9.31 -5.31
N ILE A 135 -0.52 8.42 -5.64
CA ILE A 135 -1.82 8.30 -4.99
C ILE A 135 -2.02 6.93 -4.37
N CYS A 136 -2.86 6.85 -3.34
CA CYS A 136 -3.33 5.58 -2.80
C CYS A 136 -4.17 4.86 -3.85
N SER A 137 -3.89 3.59 -4.11
CA SER A 137 -4.63 2.77 -5.09
C SER A 137 -6.07 2.48 -4.66
N GLN A 138 -6.38 2.49 -3.37
CA GLN A 138 -7.72 2.23 -2.85
C GLN A 138 -8.59 3.49 -2.76
N CYS A 139 -8.09 4.57 -2.13
CA CYS A 139 -8.91 5.77 -1.88
C CYS A 139 -8.59 6.96 -2.79
N GLY A 140 -7.59 6.86 -3.66
CA GLY A 140 -7.19 7.95 -4.57
C GLY A 140 -6.54 9.15 -3.89
N ARG A 141 -6.35 9.13 -2.57
CA ARG A 141 -5.71 10.22 -1.81
C ARG A 141 -4.28 10.43 -2.30
N HIS A 142 -3.89 11.69 -2.50
CA HIS A 142 -2.50 12.05 -2.76
C HIS A 142 -1.63 11.73 -1.54
N LEU A 143 -0.63 10.87 -1.72
CA LEU A 143 0.28 10.43 -0.67
C LEU A 143 1.65 11.09 -0.76
N GLY A 144 2.00 11.67 -1.90
CA GLY A 144 3.28 12.31 -2.14
C GLY A 144 3.72 12.11 -3.57
N TRP A 145 5.01 11.89 -3.79
CA TRP A 145 5.62 11.81 -5.11
C TRP A 145 6.52 10.59 -5.24
N MET A 146 6.72 10.13 -6.46
CA MET A 146 7.81 9.20 -6.79
C MET A 146 8.83 9.89 -7.67
N PHE A 147 10.08 9.47 -7.53
CA PHE A 147 11.23 10.01 -8.21
C PHE A 147 11.93 8.92 -9.02
N GLU A 148 12.37 9.26 -10.21
CA GLU A 148 13.11 8.38 -11.13
C GLU A 148 14.33 9.12 -11.65
N ALA A 149 15.46 8.42 -11.78
CA ALA A 149 16.66 9.03 -12.35
C ALA A 149 16.39 9.46 -13.81
N GLU A 150 16.81 10.67 -14.19
CA GLU A 150 16.51 11.23 -15.52
C GLU A 150 17.03 10.34 -16.68
N SER A 151 18.13 9.61 -16.46
CA SER A 151 18.69 8.64 -17.40
C SER A 151 17.75 7.46 -17.68
N SER A 152 16.90 7.11 -16.72
CA SER A 152 15.93 6.00 -16.75
C SER A 152 14.51 6.47 -17.07
N ALA A 153 14.23 7.78 -16.96
CA ALA A 153 12.93 8.38 -17.22
C ALA A 153 12.61 8.49 -18.73
N LYS A 154 12.45 7.35 -19.42
CA LYS A 154 12.12 7.31 -20.86
C LYS A 154 10.66 6.94 -21.11
N GLY A 155 9.94 7.80 -21.82
CA GLY A 155 8.58 7.53 -22.30
C GLY A 155 7.51 7.50 -21.20
N SER A 156 6.35 6.94 -21.52
CA SER A 156 5.18 6.89 -20.62
C SER A 156 5.04 5.55 -19.90
N LEU A 157 4.36 5.61 -18.74
CA LEU A 157 3.51 4.57 -18.11
C LEU A 157 4.01 3.63 -16.98
N PRO A 158 5.26 3.53 -16.49
CA PRO A 158 5.49 2.66 -15.35
C PRO A 158 4.80 3.26 -14.13
N SER A 159 3.85 2.53 -13.52
CA SER A 159 3.10 3.01 -12.35
C SER A 159 3.97 3.14 -11.09
N LYS A 160 5.19 2.61 -11.14
CA LYS A 160 6.22 2.58 -10.10
C LYS A 160 7.58 2.98 -10.71
N PRO A 161 8.52 3.53 -9.91
CA PRO A 161 9.88 3.79 -10.34
C PRO A 161 10.69 2.49 -10.46
N SER A 162 11.83 2.59 -11.16
CA SER A 162 12.87 1.57 -11.27
C SER A 162 13.64 1.40 -9.96
N GLN A 163 14.63 0.50 -9.94
CA GLN A 163 15.51 0.31 -8.78
C GLN A 163 16.38 1.54 -8.45
N ALA A 164 16.58 2.44 -9.41
CA ALA A 164 17.30 3.70 -9.22
C ALA A 164 16.41 4.82 -8.64
N GLY A 165 15.09 4.64 -8.67
CA GLY A 165 14.14 5.60 -8.14
C GLY A 165 13.73 5.32 -6.70
N PHE A 166 12.92 6.22 -6.16
CA PHE A 166 12.44 6.18 -4.78
C PHE A 166 11.13 6.95 -4.65
N TYR A 167 10.59 7.00 -3.44
CA TYR A 167 9.34 7.68 -3.10
C TYR A 167 9.59 8.73 -2.04
N ALA A 168 8.87 9.85 -2.13
CA ALA A 168 8.86 10.89 -1.13
C ALA A 168 7.40 11.11 -0.69
N LEU A 169 7.02 10.52 0.44
CA LEU A 169 5.66 10.51 0.95
C LEU A 169 5.45 11.63 1.97
N ILE A 170 4.27 12.25 1.91
CA ILE A 170 3.85 13.27 2.87
C ILE A 170 3.63 12.57 4.22
N ARG A 171 4.36 13.01 5.24
CA ARG A 171 4.35 12.42 6.59
C ARG A 171 2.94 12.30 7.16
N ASP A 172 2.11 13.29 6.93
CA ASP A 172 0.72 13.35 7.39
C ASP A 172 -0.27 12.52 6.57
N ALA A 173 0.10 12.04 5.39
CA ALA A 173 -0.77 11.20 4.56
C ALA A 173 -0.65 9.71 4.92
N ILE A 174 0.35 9.35 5.74
CA ILE A 174 0.66 7.98 6.16
C ILE A 174 0.68 7.85 7.68
N LEU A 175 0.30 6.67 8.18
CA LEU A 175 0.34 6.28 9.58
C LEU A 175 1.30 5.12 9.77
N THR A 176 1.94 5.04 10.93
CA THR A 176 2.62 3.82 11.35
C THR A 176 1.61 2.91 12.04
N GLU A 177 1.82 1.60 12.00
CA GLU A 177 0.93 0.65 12.66
C GLU A 177 0.83 0.93 14.18
N SER A 178 1.95 1.25 14.83
CA SER A 178 2.00 1.62 16.24
C SER A 178 1.10 2.82 16.60
N VAL A 179 1.03 3.82 15.72
CA VAL A 179 0.14 4.98 15.91
C VAL A 179 -1.31 4.58 15.62
N ALA A 180 -1.56 3.80 14.57
CA ALA A 180 -2.91 3.33 14.25
C ALA A 180 -3.55 2.50 15.38
N GLN A 181 -2.77 1.63 16.03
CA GLN A 181 -3.20 0.85 17.20
C GLN A 181 -3.56 1.75 18.40
N THR A 182 -2.88 2.88 18.57
CA THR A 182 -3.17 3.83 19.64
C THR A 182 -4.49 4.57 19.38
N LEU A 183 -4.82 4.86 18.12
CA LEU A 183 -6.05 5.54 17.74
C LEU A 183 -7.31 4.67 17.92
N THR A 184 -7.16 3.34 17.85
CA THR A 184 -8.27 2.38 17.99
C THR A 184 -8.35 1.75 19.38
N TYR A 185 -7.42 2.06 20.27
CA TYR A 185 -7.41 1.53 21.63
C TYR A 185 -8.56 2.08 22.46
N VAL A 186 -9.51 1.22 22.82
CA VAL A 186 -10.53 1.53 23.83
C VAL A 186 -10.04 1.03 25.20
N PRO A 187 -9.85 1.92 26.19
CA PRO A 187 -9.42 1.52 27.53
C PRO A 187 -10.42 0.55 28.17
N LYS A 188 -9.90 -0.41 28.94
CA LYS A 188 -10.72 -1.44 29.60
C LYS A 188 -11.83 -0.85 30.48
N ILE A 189 -11.61 0.33 31.08
CA ILE A 189 -12.61 1.02 31.91
C ILE A 189 -13.88 1.41 31.14
N PHE A 190 -13.82 1.52 29.82
CA PHE A 190 -14.97 1.85 28.96
C PHE A 190 -15.63 0.63 28.31
N ARG A 191 -15.11 -0.58 28.55
CA ARG A 191 -15.72 -1.84 28.09
C ARG A 191 -16.68 -2.31 29.18
N LYS A 192 -17.93 -1.84 29.11
CA LYS A 192 -19.02 -2.29 29.99
C LYS A 192 -19.41 -3.73 29.68
#